data_AF-A0A952AV76-F1
#
_entry.id   AF-A0A952AV76-F1
#
_cell.length_a   1.000
_cell.length_b   1.000
_cell.length_c   1.000
_cell.angle_alpha   90.00
_cell.angle_beta   90.00
_cell.angle_gamma   90.00
#
_symmetry.space_group_name_H-M   'P 1'
#
loop_
_entity.id
_entity.type
_entity.pdbx_description
1 polymer ?
#
loop_
_entity_poly.entity_id
_entity_poly.type
_entity_poly.pdbx_seq_one_letter_code
_entity_poly.pdbx_strand_id
1 'polypeptide(L)'
;MDNRSLTLKNLQKELKSKESELRIPFKTLTKKEKDILAKTVKLTEEVGELANDILSILSLQRKSKLNKFDKKNLYEEFGDIILATVMLANATRVDISRAVKDKLKKLITEYAKDRD
;
A
#
# COMPACT_ATOMS: atom_id res chain seq x y z
N MET A 1 8.73 7.81 -37.12
CA MET A 1 8.30 8.41 -35.84
C MET A 1 8.96 9.77 -35.77
N ASP A 2 8.17 10.84 -35.63
CA ASP A 2 8.65 12.21 -35.73
C ASP A 2 9.72 12.49 -34.65
N ASN A 3 10.89 12.98 -35.06
CA ASN A 3 12.09 13.16 -34.23
C ASN A 3 11.99 14.45 -33.39
N ARG A 4 10.82 14.72 -32.81
CA ARG A 4 10.62 15.86 -31.92
C ARG A 4 11.19 15.52 -30.55
N SER A 5 12.09 16.37 -30.04
CA SER A 5 12.54 16.28 -28.65
C SER A 5 11.33 16.22 -27.72
N LEU A 6 11.18 15.10 -27.00
CA LEU A 6 10.09 14.87 -26.07
C LEU A 6 10.24 15.83 -24.89
N THR A 7 9.36 16.82 -24.79
CA THR A 7 9.26 17.69 -23.61
C THR A 7 8.11 17.23 -22.73
N LEU A 8 8.18 17.48 -21.41
CA LEU A 8 7.07 17.17 -20.49
C LEU A 8 5.75 17.83 -20.92
N LYS A 9 5.82 19.05 -21.51
CA LYS A 9 4.64 19.75 -22.05
C LYS A 9 4.05 19.01 -23.26
N ASN A 10 4.89 18.56 -24.19
CA ASN A 10 4.44 17.81 -25.35
C ASN A 10 3.86 16.46 -24.94
N LEU A 11 4.50 15.78 -23.98
CA LEU A 11 4.01 14.51 -23.40
C LEU A 11 2.64 14.69 -22.73
N GLN A 12 2.46 15.72 -21.90
CA GLN A 12 1.16 16.02 -21.29
C GLN A 12 0.09 16.28 -22.34
N LYS A 13 0.41 17.05 -23.38
CA LYS A 13 -0.52 17.36 -24.47
C LYS A 13 -0.94 16.11 -25.24
N GLU A 14 0.01 15.23 -25.55
CA GLU A 14 -0.21 13.99 -26.27
C GLU A 14 -1.05 13.01 -25.44
N LEU A 15 -0.72 12.80 -24.16
CA LEU A 15 -1.49 11.94 -23.26
C LEU A 15 -2.92 12.48 -23.06
N LYS A 16 -3.07 13.80 -22.89
CA LYS A 16 -4.40 14.43 -22.75
C LYS A 16 -5.27 14.19 -23.99
N SER A 17 -4.70 14.22 -25.19
CA SER A 17 -5.47 13.95 -26.42
C SER A 17 -5.96 12.50 -26.55
N LYS A 18 -5.31 11.56 -25.84
CA LYS A 18 -5.65 10.13 -25.82
C LYS A 18 -6.32 9.69 -24.52
N GLU A 19 -6.49 10.59 -23.56
CA GLU A 19 -6.92 10.29 -22.20
C GLU A 19 -8.28 9.60 -22.15
N SER A 20 -9.22 9.98 -23.05
CA SER A 20 -10.52 9.32 -23.16
C SER A 20 -10.43 7.88 -23.67
N GLU A 21 -9.48 7.56 -24.55
CA GLU A 21 -9.23 6.20 -25.07
C GLU A 21 -8.53 5.33 -24.02
N LEU A 22 -7.67 5.94 -23.20
CA LEU A 22 -6.94 5.27 -22.12
C LEU A 22 -7.75 5.13 -20.82
N ARG A 23 -8.92 5.77 -20.75
CA ARG A 23 -9.73 5.79 -19.54
C ARG A 23 -10.39 4.44 -19.35
N ILE A 24 -10.06 3.77 -18.25
CA ILE A 24 -10.84 2.62 -17.77
C ILE A 24 -12.19 3.16 -17.30
N PRO A 25 -13.33 2.77 -17.91
CA PRO A 25 -14.62 3.29 -17.53
C PRO A 25 -15.00 2.79 -16.13
N PHE A 26 -14.93 3.66 -15.13
CA PHE A 26 -15.36 3.40 -13.75
C PHE A 26 -16.86 3.08 -13.58
N LYS A 27 -17.65 3.14 -14.68
CA LYS A 27 -19.09 2.89 -14.69
C LYS A 27 -19.45 1.44 -14.30
N THR A 28 -18.48 0.54 -14.26
CA THR A 28 -18.67 -0.88 -13.97
C THR A 28 -18.52 -1.25 -12.49
N LEU A 29 -17.94 -0.38 -11.65
CA LEU A 29 -17.68 -0.71 -10.24
C LEU A 29 -18.87 -0.36 -9.34
N THR A 30 -19.35 -1.37 -8.62
CA THR A 30 -20.30 -1.26 -7.52
C THR A 30 -19.74 -0.45 -6.35
N LYS A 31 -20.62 0.01 -5.45
CA LYS A 31 -20.21 0.71 -4.21
C LYS A 31 -19.25 -0.16 -3.36
N LYS A 32 -19.48 -1.48 -3.34
CA LYS A 32 -18.65 -2.43 -2.61
C LYS A 32 -17.24 -2.52 -3.20
N GLU A 33 -17.12 -2.63 -4.53
CA GLU A 33 -15.80 -2.70 -5.18
C GLU A 33 -15.01 -1.41 -4.99
N LYS A 34 -15.67 -0.26 -5.05
CA LYS A 34 -15.04 1.04 -4.73
C LYS A 34 -14.53 1.10 -3.29
N ASP A 35 -15.31 0.60 -2.33
CA ASP A 35 -14.92 0.53 -0.93
C ASP A 35 -13.71 -0.39 -0.71
N ILE A 36 -13.67 -1.56 -1.36
CA ILE A 36 -12.52 -2.48 -1.33
C ILE A 36 -11.27 -1.80 -1.91
N LEU A 37 -11.38 -1.12 -3.06
CA LEU A 37 -10.26 -0.40 -3.67
C LEU A 37 -9.76 0.72 -2.76
N ALA A 38 -10.66 1.52 -2.19
CA ALA A 38 -10.29 2.60 -1.26
C ALA A 38 -9.54 2.06 -0.03
N LYS A 39 -10.02 0.97 0.58
CA LYS A 39 -9.35 0.33 1.72
C LYS A 39 -8.01 -0.30 1.34
N THR A 40 -7.88 -0.80 0.11
CA THR A 40 -6.60 -1.31 -0.40
C THR A 40 -5.58 -0.18 -0.56
N VAL A 41 -6.01 0.98 -1.07
CA VAL A 41 -5.15 2.16 -1.16
C VAL A 41 -4.77 2.66 0.23
N LYS A 42 -5.70 2.73 1.18
CA LYS A 42 -5.38 3.11 2.57
C LYS A 42 -4.38 2.16 3.22
N LEU A 43 -4.50 0.85 3.04
CA LEU A 43 -3.48 -0.09 3.51
C LEU A 43 -2.10 0.20 2.90
N THR A 44 -2.04 0.60 1.63
CA THR A 44 -0.78 0.94 0.95
C THR A 44 -0.17 2.23 1.52
N GLU A 45 -1.01 3.20 1.89
CA GLU A 45 -0.60 4.44 2.58
C GLU A 45 0.09 4.12 3.90
N GLU A 46 -0.53 3.34 4.80
CA GLU A 46 0.06 3.04 6.12
C GLU A 46 1.37 2.24 5.99
N VAL A 47 1.47 1.36 4.99
CA VAL A 47 2.73 0.66 4.69
C VAL A 47 3.83 1.65 4.29
N GLY A 48 3.50 2.70 3.55
CA GLY A 48 4.43 3.76 3.19
C GLY A 48 4.88 4.59 4.39
N GLU A 49 3.96 4.89 5.30
CA GLU A 49 4.24 5.63 6.54
C GLU A 49 5.14 4.81 7.48
N LEU A 50 4.80 3.54 7.72
CA LEU A 50 5.67 2.63 8.48
C LEU A 50 7.07 2.51 7.83
N ALA A 51 7.15 2.40 6.50
CA ALA A 51 8.44 2.32 5.82
C ALA A 51 9.27 3.59 6.02
N ASN A 52 8.64 4.77 6.00
CA ASN A 52 9.31 6.04 6.28
C ASN A 52 9.84 6.09 7.73
N ASP A 53 9.09 5.56 8.69
CA ASP A 53 9.48 5.52 10.10
C ASP A 53 10.61 4.52 10.37
N ILE A 54 10.57 3.34 9.76
CA ILE A 54 11.67 2.37 9.81
C ILE A 54 12.96 2.97 9.23
N LEU A 55 12.89 3.66 8.09
CA LEU A 55 14.06 4.35 7.51
C LEU A 55 14.59 5.45 8.45
N SER A 56 13.70 6.12 9.19
CA SER A 56 14.09 7.13 10.18
C SER A 56 14.82 6.50 11.37
N ILE A 57 14.34 5.35 11.87
CA ILE A 57 15.00 4.59 12.95
C ILE A 57 16.38 4.10 12.54
N LEU A 58 16.50 3.58 11.32
CA LEU A 58 17.77 3.12 10.78
C LEU A 58 18.71 4.26 10.36
N SER A 59 18.31 5.52 10.57
CA SER A 59 19.07 6.71 10.18
C SER A 59 19.40 6.77 8.69
N LEU A 60 18.57 6.13 7.84
CA LEU A 60 18.72 6.09 6.39
C LEU A 60 17.97 7.24 5.68
N GLN A 61 17.30 8.11 6.44
CA GLN A 61 16.66 9.33 5.95
C GLN A 61 17.64 10.52 5.90
N ARG A 62 17.30 11.50 5.07
CA ARG A 62 17.97 12.82 5.03
C ARG A 62 17.95 13.49 6.42
N LYS A 63 19.08 14.06 6.84
CA LYS A 63 19.30 14.66 8.18
C LYS A 63 18.17 15.60 8.65
N SER A 64 17.62 16.40 7.74
CA SER A 64 16.51 17.32 8.06
C SER A 64 15.21 16.64 8.49
N LYS A 65 14.99 15.38 8.10
CA LYS A 65 13.86 14.56 8.56
C LYS A 65 14.14 13.87 9.89
N LEU A 66 15.37 13.39 10.11
CA LEU A 66 15.76 12.71 11.35
C LEU A 66 15.61 13.61 12.58
N ASN A 67 15.90 14.91 12.44
CA ASN A 67 15.75 15.88 13.53
C ASN A 67 14.28 16.07 14.00
N LYS A 68 13.31 15.57 13.25
CA LYS A 68 11.87 15.68 13.55
C LYS A 68 11.23 14.34 13.91
N PHE A 69 12.01 13.25 13.93
CA PHE A 69 11.49 11.92 14.16
C PHE A 69 11.17 11.70 15.65
N ASP A 70 9.97 11.20 15.94
CA ASP A 70 9.55 10.72 17.26
C ASP A 70 9.30 9.20 17.20
N LYS A 71 9.91 8.45 18.13
CA LYS A 71 9.75 6.99 18.21
C LYS A 71 8.33 6.56 18.57
N LYS A 72 7.49 7.44 19.15
CA LYS A 72 6.08 7.12 19.44
C LYS A 72 5.29 6.83 18.16
N ASN A 73 5.62 7.51 17.08
CA ASN A 73 4.95 7.35 15.78
C ASN A 73 5.02 5.90 15.28
N LEU A 74 6.14 5.20 15.49
CA LEU A 74 6.30 3.82 15.02
C LEU A 74 5.21 2.87 15.54
N TYR A 75 4.84 2.97 16.82
CA TYR A 75 3.81 2.10 17.39
C TYR A 75 2.43 2.39 16.80
N GLU A 76 2.16 3.66 16.50
CA GLU A 76 0.93 4.10 15.84
C GLU A 76 0.87 3.52 14.42
N GLU A 77 1.96 3.60 13.65
CA GLU A 77 2.04 3.06 12.28
C GLU A 77 1.80 1.55 12.21
N PHE A 78 2.34 0.77 13.17
CA PHE A 78 2.02 -0.66 13.26
C PHE A 78 0.54 -0.90 13.56
N GLY A 79 -0.06 -0.07 14.41
CA GLY A 79 -1.48 -0.09 14.71
C GLY A 79 -2.34 0.20 13.48
N ASP A 80 -2.00 1.23 12.73
CA ASP A 80 -2.73 1.66 11.54
C ASP A 80 -2.71 0.60 10.43
N ILE A 81 -1.58 -0.08 10.23
CA ILE A 81 -1.52 -1.25 9.32
C ILE A 81 -2.48 -2.35 9.75
N ILE A 82 -2.50 -2.69 11.04
CA ILE A 82 -3.39 -3.76 11.56
C ILE A 82 -4.85 -3.35 11.33
N LEU A 83 -5.21 -2.11 11.66
CA LEU A 83 -6.57 -1.60 11.49
C LEU A 83 -6.98 -1.56 10.02
N ALA A 84 -6.14 -1.02 9.13
CA ALA A 84 -6.39 -0.99 7.69
C ALA A 84 -6.56 -2.39 7.10
N THR A 85 -5.75 -3.35 7.56
CA THR A 85 -5.86 -4.76 7.16
C THR A 85 -7.19 -5.37 7.59
N VAL A 86 -7.61 -5.17 8.84
CA VAL A 86 -8.89 -5.66 9.36
C VAL A 86 -10.07 -5.01 8.63
N MET A 87 -10.00 -3.71 8.34
CA MET A 87 -11.02 -3.00 7.58
C MET A 87 -11.18 -3.57 6.16
N LEU A 88 -10.08 -3.90 5.50
CA LEU A 88 -10.08 -4.54 4.18
C LEU A 88 -10.63 -5.97 4.24
N ALA A 89 -10.27 -6.74 5.28
CA ALA A 89 -10.83 -8.07 5.51
C ALA A 89 -12.36 -8.02 5.70
N ASN A 90 -12.87 -7.05 6.47
CA ASN A 90 -14.31 -6.84 6.63
C ASN A 90 -15.00 -6.51 5.31
N ALA A 91 -14.40 -5.65 4.47
CA ALA A 91 -14.95 -5.28 3.16
C ALA A 91 -15.03 -6.48 2.20
N THR A 92 -14.06 -7.39 2.31
CA THR A 92 -13.95 -8.60 1.48
C THR A 92 -14.64 -9.83 2.10
N ARG A 93 -15.18 -9.70 3.32
CA ARG A 93 -15.81 -10.78 4.12
C ARG A 93 -14.86 -11.93 4.44
N VAL A 94 -13.60 -11.61 4.70
CA VAL A 94 -12.58 -12.55 5.14
C VAL A 94 -12.63 -12.69 6.66
N ASP A 95 -12.73 -13.92 7.16
CA ASP A 95 -12.48 -14.23 8.57
C ASP A 95 -10.97 -14.19 8.83
N ILE A 96 -10.50 -13.01 9.22
CA ILE A 96 -9.06 -12.77 9.42
C ILE A 96 -8.51 -13.55 10.60
N SER A 97 -9.31 -13.79 11.65
CA SER A 97 -8.89 -14.56 12.82
C SER A 97 -8.60 -16.01 12.44
N ARG A 98 -9.49 -16.64 11.67
CA ARG A 98 -9.25 -17.98 11.12
C ARG A 98 -8.04 -17.99 10.19
N ALA A 99 -7.96 -17.05 9.26
CA ALA A 99 -6.86 -16.99 8.29
C ALA A 99 -5.48 -16.88 8.97
N VAL A 100 -5.36 -16.02 9.98
CA VAL A 100 -4.12 -15.86 10.76
C VAL A 100 -3.82 -17.11 11.56
N LYS A 101 -4.80 -17.71 12.24
CA LYS A 101 -4.62 -18.93 13.03
C LYS A 101 -4.10 -20.10 12.17
N ASP A 102 -4.72 -20.33 11.01
CA ASP A 102 -4.36 -21.40 10.11
C ASP A 102 -2.94 -21.18 9.54
N LYS A 103 -2.61 -19.94 9.17
CA LYS A 103 -1.27 -19.59 8.67
C LYS A 103 -0.19 -19.69 9.74
N LEU A 104 -0.48 -19.28 10.98
CA LEU A 104 0.43 -19.38 12.11
C LEU A 104 0.75 -20.85 12.44
N LYS A 105 -0.28 -21.71 12.48
CA LYS A 105 -0.09 -23.14 12.68
C LYS A 105 0.87 -23.70 11.64
N LYS A 106 0.61 -23.43 10.36
CA LYS A 106 1.45 -23.88 9.24
C LYS A 106 2.91 -23.42 9.39
N LEU A 107 3.13 -22.15 9.75
CA LEU A 107 4.46 -21.59 9.96
C LEU A 107 5.25 -22.33 11.05
N ILE A 108 4.60 -22.60 12.18
CA ILE A 108 5.23 -23.26 13.32
C ILE A 108 5.45 -24.76 13.06
N THR A 109 4.53 -25.44 12.36
CA THR A 109 4.59 -26.90 12.22
C THR A 109 5.39 -27.39 11.01
N GLU A 110 5.36 -26.65 9.91
CA GLU A 110 5.97 -27.08 8.64
C GLU A 110 7.27 -26.31 8.39
N TYR A 111 7.22 -24.97 8.32
CA TYR A 111 8.40 -24.18 7.94
C TYR A 111 9.51 -24.14 9.00
N ALA A 112 9.17 -24.32 10.28
CA ALA A 112 10.19 -24.41 11.33
C ALA A 112 10.97 -25.73 11.27
N LYS A 113 10.33 -26.81 10.78
CA LYS A 113 10.96 -28.13 10.67
C LYS A 113 11.80 -28.28 9.40
N ASP A 114 11.46 -27.54 8.35
CA ASP A 114 12.21 -27.50 7.09
C ASP A 114 13.54 -26.71 7.19
N ARG A 115 13.86 -26.16 8.36
CA ARG A 115 15.10 -25.38 8.61
C ARG A 115 16.18 -26.15 9.38
N ASP A 116 15.89 -27.39 9.75
CA ASP A 116 16.86 -28.38 10.26
C ASP A 116 17.23 -29.38 9.15
#